data_AF-A0A4Q4VNM1-F1
#
_entry.id   AF-A0A4Q4VNM1-F1
#
_cell.length_a   1.000
_cell.length_b   1.000
_cell.length_c   1.000
_cell.angle_alpha   90.00
_cell.angle_beta   90.00
_cell.angle_gamma   90.00
#
_symmetry.space_group_name_H-M   'P 1'
#
loop_
_entity.id
_entity.type
_entity.pdbx_description
1 polymer ?
#
loop_
_entity_poly.entity_id
_entity_poly.type
_entity_poly.pdbx_seq_one_letter_code
_entity_poly.pdbx_strand_id
1 'polypeptide(L)'
;MFDIDWTSLALPFAYLFVLFGSLYTFSTIYRKRKASQSANLEPWFPPHLQRNIYLSLLHLEPEEGQEKAPKVPDSVIRAALLRRAVEDIQRIIQVRMSKQALNVLLQRGSVGDDLNQRFMRAEKEIEEELKDVVAEVSY
;
A
#
# COMPACT_ATOMS: atom_id res chain seq x y z
N MET A 1 -55.46 -29.52 -3.60
CA MET A 1 -54.19 -29.82 -2.90
C MET A 1 -53.11 -29.60 -3.93
N PHE A 2 -52.24 -28.60 -3.77
CA PHE A 2 -51.21 -28.30 -4.77
C PHE A 2 -50.08 -29.32 -4.61
N ASP A 3 -49.96 -30.25 -5.55
CA ASP A 3 -48.77 -31.10 -5.66
C ASP A 3 -47.64 -30.25 -6.26
N ILE A 4 -46.68 -29.90 -5.41
CA ILE A 4 -45.49 -29.14 -5.82
C ILE A 4 -44.48 -30.14 -6.38
N ASP A 5 -44.15 -30.00 -7.67
CA ASP A 5 -43.07 -30.76 -8.30
C ASP A 5 -41.70 -30.22 -7.85
N TRP A 6 -41.24 -30.73 -6.70
CA TRP A 6 -39.95 -30.39 -6.09
C TRP A 6 -38.76 -30.57 -7.03
N THR A 7 -38.84 -31.52 -7.97
CA THR A 7 -37.79 -31.79 -8.96
C THR A 7 -37.69 -30.69 -10.01
N SER A 8 -38.81 -30.22 -10.56
CA SER A 8 -38.82 -29.13 -11.55
C SER A 8 -38.42 -27.79 -10.93
N LEU A 9 -38.70 -27.61 -9.63
CA LEU A 9 -38.29 -26.44 -8.86
C LEU A 9 -36.81 -26.49 -8.47
N ALA A 10 -36.28 -27.64 -8.06
CA ALA A 10 -34.90 -27.76 -7.58
C ALA A 10 -33.85 -27.62 -8.70
N LEU A 11 -34.13 -28.10 -9.91
CA LEU A 11 -33.22 -28.04 -11.07
C LEU A 11 -32.71 -26.61 -11.40
N PRO A 12 -33.55 -25.58 -11.57
CA PRO A 12 -33.08 -24.23 -11.85
C PRO A 12 -32.28 -23.62 -10.69
N PHE A 13 -32.64 -23.89 -9.44
CA PHE A 13 -31.86 -23.44 -8.29
C PHE A 13 -30.48 -24.12 -8.21
N ALA A 14 -30.42 -25.42 -8.48
CA ALA A 14 -29.15 -26.15 -8.54
C ALA A 14 -28.23 -25.60 -9.65
N TYR A 15 -28.80 -25.30 -10.83
CA TYR A 15 -28.06 -24.66 -11.93
C TYR A 15 -27.50 -23.30 -11.51
N LEU A 16 -28.32 -22.43 -10.91
CA LEU A 16 -27.87 -21.15 -10.40
C LEU A 16 -26.81 -21.31 -9.33
N PHE A 17 -26.95 -22.26 -8.42
CA PHE A 17 -25.98 -22.49 -7.35
C PHE A 17 -24.61 -22.89 -7.90
N VAL A 18 -24.57 -23.78 -8.88
CA VAL A 18 -23.33 -24.18 -9.56
C VAL A 18 -22.72 -23.01 -10.34
N LEU A 19 -23.55 -22.25 -11.06
CA LEU A 19 -23.11 -21.07 -11.80
C LEU A 19 -22.53 -19.99 -10.88
N PHE A 20 -23.24 -19.61 -9.82
CA PHE A 20 -22.77 -18.63 -8.85
C PHE A 20 -21.55 -19.15 -8.09
N GLY A 21 -21.53 -20.43 -7.70
CA GLY A 21 -20.39 -21.05 -7.04
C GLY A 21 -19.12 -21.02 -7.90
N SER A 22 -19.24 -21.40 -9.18
CA SER A 22 -18.11 -21.35 -10.13
C SER A 22 -17.62 -19.92 -10.40
N LEU A 23 -18.54 -18.96 -10.60
CA LEU A 23 -18.17 -17.55 -10.79
C LEU A 23 -17.53 -16.94 -9.54
N TYR A 24 -18.06 -17.24 -8.36
CA TYR A 24 -17.53 -16.74 -7.09
C TYR A 24 -16.14 -17.31 -6.80
N THR A 25 -15.96 -18.62 -6.96
CA THR A 25 -14.65 -19.27 -6.78
C THR A 25 -13.62 -18.75 -7.78
N PHE A 26 -13.98 -18.63 -9.06
CA PHE A 26 -13.11 -18.03 -10.06
C PHE A 26 -12.74 -16.58 -9.75
N SER A 27 -13.73 -15.74 -9.43
CA SER A 27 -13.54 -14.32 -9.09
C SER A 27 -12.62 -14.13 -7.89
N THR A 28 -12.83 -14.92 -6.83
CA THR A 28 -12.00 -14.84 -5.62
C THR A 28 -10.57 -15.29 -5.87
N ILE A 29 -10.36 -16.41 -6.57
CA ILE A 29 -9.01 -16.90 -6.91
C ILE A 29 -8.30 -15.91 -7.84
N TYR A 30 -8.97 -15.43 -8.89
CA TYR A 30 -8.40 -14.48 -9.84
C TYR A 30 -7.97 -13.17 -9.15
N ARG A 31 -8.84 -12.57 -8.32
CA ARG A 31 -8.50 -11.38 -7.53
C ARG A 31 -7.33 -11.63 -6.59
N LYS A 32 -7.31 -12.77 -5.89
CA LYS A 32 -6.20 -13.14 -5.00
C LYS A 32 -4.88 -13.22 -5.76
N ARG A 33 -4.85 -13.88 -6.93
CA ARG A 33 -3.65 -13.97 -7.77
C ARG A 33 -3.21 -12.62 -8.33
N LYS A 34 -4.15 -11.78 -8.78
CA LYS A 34 -3.83 -10.43 -9.26
C LYS A 34 -3.27 -9.55 -8.12
N ALA A 35 -3.81 -9.67 -6.92
CA ALA A 35 -3.32 -8.96 -5.74
C ALA A 35 -1.93 -9.45 -5.29
N SER A 36 -1.66 -10.75 -5.35
CA SER A 36 -0.33 -11.27 -5.02
C SER A 36 0.71 -10.87 -6.07
N GLN A 37 0.35 -10.82 -7.35
CA GLN A 37 1.23 -10.31 -8.40
C GLN A 37 1.56 -8.83 -8.19
N SER A 38 0.56 -7.99 -7.89
CA SER A 38 0.83 -6.58 -7.62
C SER A 38 1.62 -6.39 -6.32
N ALA A 39 1.44 -7.22 -5.30
CA ALA A 39 2.20 -7.12 -4.04
C ALA A 39 3.70 -7.42 -4.19
N ASN A 40 4.09 -8.24 -5.17
CA ASN A 40 5.50 -8.58 -5.42
C ASN A 40 6.24 -7.54 -6.28
N LEU A 41 5.57 -6.46 -6.69
CA LEU A 41 6.22 -5.41 -7.47
C LEU A 41 7.20 -4.65 -6.61
N GLU A 42 8.38 -4.40 -7.17
CA GLU A 42 9.42 -3.63 -6.51
C GLU A 42 8.89 -2.24 -6.12
N PRO A 43 9.25 -1.75 -4.93
CA PRO A 43 8.97 -0.37 -4.53
C PRO A 43 9.44 0.63 -5.58
N TRP A 44 8.74 1.77 -5.71
CA TRP A 44 9.15 2.83 -6.63
C TRP A 44 10.35 3.62 -6.08
N PHE A 45 10.35 3.86 -4.76
CA PHE A 45 11.44 4.54 -4.06
C PHE A 45 12.25 3.52 -3.26
N PRO A 46 13.56 3.80 -3.05
CA PRO A 46 14.34 3.02 -2.09
C PRO A 46 13.78 3.17 -0.67
N PRO A 47 14.18 2.28 0.26
CA PRO A 47 13.80 2.37 1.66
C PRO A 47 14.03 3.78 2.24
N HIS A 48 13.10 4.21 3.10
CA HIS A 48 13.10 5.56 3.66
C HIS A 48 14.06 5.68 4.83
N LEU A 49 15.28 6.13 4.56
CA LEU A 49 16.36 6.19 5.54
C LEU A 49 16.03 7.14 6.71
N GLN A 50 15.52 8.33 6.43
CA GLN A 50 15.28 9.36 7.43
C GLN A 50 14.14 8.96 8.37
N ARG A 51 13.08 8.33 7.83
CA ARG A 51 12.01 7.70 8.61
C ARG A 51 12.56 6.58 9.49
N ASN A 52 13.40 5.70 8.94
CA ASN A 52 13.98 4.60 9.71
C ASN A 52 14.85 5.13 10.86
N ILE A 53 15.69 6.15 10.61
CA ILE A 53 16.48 6.81 11.67
C ILE A 53 15.56 7.37 12.75
N TYR A 54 14.51 8.11 12.37
CA TYR A 54 13.55 8.67 13.32
C TYR A 54 12.87 7.59 14.17
N LEU A 55 12.37 6.53 13.55
CA LEU A 55 11.72 5.42 14.25
C LEU A 55 12.71 4.66 15.13
N SER A 56 13.95 4.45 14.69
CA SER A 56 15.00 3.85 15.50
C SER A 56 15.34 4.71 16.73
N LEU A 57 15.35 6.05 16.59
CA LEU A 57 15.56 6.96 17.73
C LEU A 57 14.42 6.88 18.75
N LEU A 58 13.17 6.65 18.31
CA LEU A 58 12.02 6.47 19.20
C LEU A 58 12.04 5.12 19.92
N HIS A 59 12.57 4.08 19.27
CA HIS A 59 12.58 2.71 19.76
C HIS A 59 14.00 2.21 20.07
N LEU A 60 14.84 3.07 20.66
CA LEU A 60 16.17 2.64 21.10
C LEU A 60 16.05 1.57 22.18
N GLU A 61 16.70 0.44 21.93
CA GLU A 61 16.84 -0.62 22.91
C GLU A 61 17.92 -0.24 23.95
N PRO A 62 17.80 -0.69 25.21
CA PRO A 62 18.87 -0.53 26.18
C PRO A 62 20.14 -1.24 25.69
N GLU A 63 21.29 -0.57 25.75
CA GLU A 63 22.57 -1.21 25.45
C GLU A 63 22.90 -2.32 26.45
N GLU A 64 23.67 -3.32 26.03
CA GLU A 64 24.06 -4.46 26.86
C GLU A 64 24.68 -3.98 28.18
N GLY A 65 23.95 -4.20 29.29
CA GLY A 65 24.36 -3.82 30.65
C GLY A 65 23.64 -2.61 31.24
N GLN A 66 22.69 -1.97 30.52
CA GLN A 66 21.85 -0.90 31.06
C GLN A 66 20.39 -1.36 31.20
N GLU A 67 19.75 -1.10 32.35
CA GLU A 67 18.34 -1.48 32.57
C GLU A 67 17.33 -0.57 31.83
N LYS A 68 17.79 0.59 31.33
CA LYS A 68 16.94 1.63 30.73
C LYS A 68 17.50 2.10 29.40
N ALA A 69 16.63 2.32 28.43
CA ALA A 69 16.99 2.88 27.13
C ALA A 69 17.65 4.28 27.31
N PRO A 70 18.65 4.61 26.47
CA PRO A 70 19.29 5.93 26.51
C PRO A 70 18.25 7.02 26.17
N LYS A 71 18.12 8.03 27.04
CA LYS A 71 17.17 9.13 26.84
C LYS A 71 17.68 10.08 25.75
N VAL A 72 17.10 10.00 24.55
CA VAL A 72 17.39 10.93 23.45
C VAL A 72 16.76 12.30 23.75
N PRO A 73 17.50 13.41 23.57
CA PRO A 73 16.92 14.75 23.71
C PRO A 73 15.83 15.03 22.65
N ASP A 74 14.74 15.67 23.07
CA ASP A 74 13.63 16.04 22.18
C ASP A 74 14.05 16.91 21.00
N SER A 75 15.12 17.69 21.13
CA SER A 75 15.68 18.50 20.04
C SER A 75 16.19 17.63 18.89
N VAL A 76 16.79 16.48 19.19
CA VAL A 76 17.29 15.51 18.21
C VAL A 76 16.12 14.82 17.51
N ILE A 77 15.10 14.42 18.26
CA ILE A 77 13.89 13.77 17.72
C ILE A 77 13.17 14.73 16.76
N ARG A 78 12.97 15.99 17.15
CA ARG A 78 12.38 17.02 16.28
C ARG A 78 13.22 17.29 15.03
N ALA A 79 14.55 17.33 15.16
CA ALA A 79 15.43 17.48 14.01
C ALA A 79 15.32 16.29 13.04
N ALA A 80 15.24 15.06 13.56
CA ALA A 80 15.03 13.87 12.75
C ALA A 80 13.66 13.89 12.04
N LEU A 81 12.59 14.31 12.73
CA LEU A 81 11.26 14.48 12.14
C LEU A 81 11.26 15.51 11.01
N LEU A 82 11.94 16.65 11.19
CA LEU A 82 12.09 17.65 10.12
C LEU A 82 12.87 17.08 8.92
N ARG A 83 13.91 16.29 9.14
CA ARG A 83 14.65 15.63 8.05
C ARG A 83 13.81 14.60 7.31
N ARG A 84 12.95 13.86 8.01
CA ARG A 84 11.94 12.96 7.41
C ARG A 84 10.98 13.76 6.52
N ALA A 85 10.40 14.84 7.04
CA ALA A 85 9.47 15.70 6.30
C ALA A 85 10.08 16.29 5.01
N VAL A 86 11.35 16.72 5.05
CA VAL A 86 12.05 17.26 3.87
C VAL A 86 12.20 16.21 2.77
N GLU A 87 12.57 14.98 3.14
CA GLU A 87 12.67 13.85 2.20
C GLU A 87 11.30 13.54 1.58
N ASP A 88 10.23 13.54 2.38
CA ASP A 88 8.86 13.29 1.88
C ASP A 88 8.41 14.37 0.88
N ILE A 89 8.74 15.64 1.14
CA ILE A 89 8.50 16.75 0.21
C ILE A 89 9.26 16.55 -1.11
N GLN A 90 10.51 16.09 -1.05
CA GLN A 90 11.29 15.82 -2.26
C GLN A 90 10.67 14.68 -3.08
N ARG A 91 10.24 13.60 -2.41
CA ARG A 91 9.60 12.45 -3.05
C ARG A 91 8.26 12.83 -3.70
N ILE A 92 7.40 13.60 -3.03
CA ILE A 92 6.12 14.04 -3.61
C ILE A 92 6.33 14.95 -4.83
N ILE A 93 7.33 15.83 -4.81
CA ILE A 93 7.67 16.65 -5.98
C ILE A 93 8.10 15.75 -7.14
N GLN A 94 8.95 14.75 -6.89
CA GLN A 94 9.39 13.80 -7.92
C GLN A 94 8.22 13.00 -8.51
N VAL A 95 7.28 12.51 -7.68
CA VAL A 95 6.06 11.83 -8.14
C VAL A 95 5.23 12.75 -9.02
N ARG A 96 4.96 13.98 -8.56
CA ARG A 96 4.14 14.95 -9.32
C ARG A 96 4.73 15.27 -10.68
N MET A 97 6.04 15.45 -10.77
CA MET A 97 6.73 15.68 -12.05
C MET A 97 6.67 14.45 -12.96
N SER A 98 6.84 13.25 -12.39
CA SER A 98 6.83 12.00 -13.14
C SER A 98 5.43 11.64 -13.67
N LYS A 99 4.36 12.02 -12.95
CA LYS A 99 2.96 11.72 -13.30
C LYS A 99 2.60 12.18 -14.72
N GLN A 100 2.96 13.42 -15.06
CA GLN A 100 2.65 13.98 -16.37
C GLN A 100 3.37 13.23 -17.49
N ALA A 101 4.67 12.97 -17.33
CA ALA A 101 5.47 12.25 -18.32
C ALA A 101 4.98 10.81 -18.51
N LEU A 102 4.65 10.12 -17.41
CA LEU A 102 4.21 8.73 -17.41
C LEU A 102 2.85 8.56 -18.10
N ASN A 103 1.91 9.47 -17.89
CA ASN A 103 0.61 9.46 -18.58
C ASN A 103 0.76 9.56 -20.11
N VAL A 104 1.67 10.40 -20.60
CA VAL A 104 1.95 10.51 -22.05
C VAL A 104 2.54 9.21 -22.59
N LEU A 105 3.47 8.59 -21.86
CA LEU A 105 4.10 7.33 -22.27
C LEU A 105 3.13 6.15 -22.25
N LEU A 106 2.19 6.11 -21.29
CA LEU A 106 1.14 5.11 -21.23
C LEU A 106 0.16 5.21 -22.41
N GLN A 107 -0.27 6.42 -22.77
CA GLN A 107 -1.15 6.63 -23.92
C GLN A 107 -0.51 6.16 -25.24
N ARG A 108 0.83 6.23 -25.33
CA ARG A 108 1.60 5.73 -26.47
C ARG A 108 1.85 4.22 -26.43
N GLY A 109 1.43 3.53 -25.37
CA GLY A 109 1.69 2.10 -25.18
C GLY A 109 3.17 1.75 -24.99
N SER A 110 4.03 2.75 -24.72
CA SER A 110 5.48 2.57 -24.59
C SER A 110 5.91 2.07 -23.19
N VAL A 111 4.97 2.00 -22.26
CA VAL A 111 5.16 1.64 -20.85
C VAL A 111 4.11 0.60 -20.47
N GLY A 112 4.50 -0.42 -19.71
CA GLY A 112 3.60 -1.46 -19.24
C GLY A 112 2.66 -1.00 -18.12
N ASP A 113 1.51 -1.67 -17.98
CA ASP A 113 0.53 -1.43 -16.91
C ASP A 113 1.13 -1.67 -15.51
N ASP A 114 2.13 -2.55 -15.42
CA ASP A 114 2.88 -2.79 -14.19
C ASP A 114 3.54 -1.53 -13.61
N LEU A 115 4.19 -0.75 -14.47
CA LEU A 115 4.85 0.49 -14.05
C LEU A 115 3.82 1.52 -13.56
N ASN A 116 2.66 1.58 -14.22
CA ASN A 116 1.55 2.42 -13.79
C ASN A 116 1.04 2.00 -12.41
N GLN A 117 0.86 0.69 -12.17
CA GLN A 117 0.45 0.17 -10.86
C GLN A 117 1.48 0.50 -9.77
N ARG A 118 2.78 0.36 -10.05
CA ARG A 118 3.86 0.76 -9.13
C ARG A 118 3.82 2.25 -8.82
N PHE A 119 3.61 3.08 -9.84
CA PHE A 119 3.53 4.53 -9.69
C PHE A 119 2.33 4.95 -8.83
N MET A 120 1.14 4.41 -9.11
CA MET A 120 -0.07 4.70 -8.32
C MET A 120 0.04 4.24 -6.88
N ARG A 121 0.71 3.11 -6.62
CA ARG A 121 1.04 2.67 -5.26
C ARG A 121 1.95 3.69 -4.57
N ALA A 122 3.03 4.11 -5.23
CA ALA A 122 3.99 5.05 -4.67
C ALA A 122 3.37 6.41 -4.36
N GLU A 123 2.48 6.90 -5.22
CA GLU A 123 1.70 8.12 -4.98
C GLU A 123 0.89 7.99 -3.68
N LYS A 124 0.16 6.87 -3.52
CA LYS A 124 -0.63 6.63 -2.31
C LYS A 124 0.22 6.47 -1.06
N GLU A 125 1.32 5.72 -1.12
CA GLU A 125 2.23 5.52 0.01
C GLU A 125 2.83 6.84 0.51
N ILE A 126 3.20 7.75 -0.40
CA ILE A 126 3.75 9.06 -0.03
C ILE A 126 2.67 9.98 0.54
N GLU A 127 1.46 9.93 0.01
CA GLU A 127 0.34 10.69 0.57
C GLU A 127 -0.02 10.25 2.00
N GLU A 128 0.05 8.94 2.27
CA GLU A 128 -0.15 8.38 3.61
C GLU A 128 1.00 8.78 4.54
N GLU A 129 2.26 8.63 4.12
CA GLU A 129 3.43 9.01 4.91
C GLU A 129 3.43 10.52 5.25
N LEU A 130 3.05 11.39 4.30
CA LEU A 130 2.96 12.82 4.55
C LEU A 130 1.85 13.16 5.57
N LYS A 131 0.72 12.46 5.51
CA LYS A 131 -0.36 12.62 6.51
C LYS A 131 0.11 12.20 7.89
N ASP A 132 0.85 11.11 7.99
CA ASP A 132 1.40 10.62 9.25
C ASP A 132 2.39 11.64 9.84
N VAL A 133 3.30 12.18 9.04
CA VAL A 133 4.25 13.22 9.50
C VAL A 133 3.53 14.48 9.98
N VAL A 134 2.50 14.94 9.27
CA VAL A 134 1.71 16.10 9.69
C VAL A 134 0.96 15.82 10.99
N ALA A 135 0.40 14.62 11.14
CA ALA A 135 -0.25 14.21 12.38
C ALA A 135 0.74 14.18 13.56
N GLU A 136 1.95 13.65 13.35
CA GLU A 136 3.00 13.62 14.37
C GLU A 136 3.49 15.02 14.79
N VAL A 137 3.57 15.98 13.86
CA VAL A 137 3.93 17.38 14.18
C VAL A 137 2.83 18.11 14.95
N SER A 138 1.58 17.71 14.76
CA SER A 138 0.42 18.36 15.38
C SER A 138 0.14 17.90 16.80
N TYR A 139 0.73 16.78 17.22
CA TYR A 139 0.70 16.24 18.58
C TYR A 139 1.84 16.80 19.43
#